data_AF-A0A1U7Y5M2-F1
#
_entry.id   AF-A0A1U7Y5M2-F1
#
_cell.length_a   1.000
_cell.length_b   1.000
_cell.length_c   1.000
_cell.angle_alpha   90.00
_cell.angle_beta   90.00
_cell.angle_gamma   90.00
#
_symmetry.space_group_name_H-M   'P 1'
#
loop_
_entity.id
_entity.type
_entity.pdbx_description
1 polymer ?
#
loop_
_entity_poly.entity_id
_entity_poly.type
_entity_poly.pdbx_seq_one_letter_code
_entity_poly.pdbx_strand_id
1 'polypeptide(L)'
;MQLLKFVAGKCLPTEGLIDFADVYSKEPWQLIGDSSKKTHYFLTQLKKKKPIDARFNRTTGNGTWTQQNKGKEIFDEDESLIIGYKRSLSYKNKKDSFLNGRWLMMEYFLADFVLRELKSKEVIWCPSHSNELATLSGFCLQKS
;
A
#
# COMPACT_ATOMS: atom_id res chain seq x y z
N MET A 1 0.59 16.69 0.66
CA MET A 1 1.34 15.41 0.80
C MET A 1 0.34 14.27 0.62
N GLN A 2 0.37 13.49 -0.48
CA GLN A 2 -0.65 12.43 -0.72
C GLN A 2 0.04 11.05 -0.85
N LEU A 3 0.60 10.56 0.26
CA LEU A 3 1.65 9.53 0.41
C LEU A 3 2.98 9.87 -0.28
N LEU A 4 3.50 11.07 0.01
CA LEU A 4 4.55 11.84 -0.68
C LEU A 4 4.39 12.07 -2.20
N LYS A 5 3.12 12.10 -2.65
CA LYS A 5 2.58 12.15 -4.03
C LYS A 5 2.63 10.76 -4.68
N PHE A 6 2.01 9.83 -3.95
CA PHE A 6 1.92 8.37 -4.08
C PHE A 6 3.26 7.60 -4.14
N VAL A 7 4.28 8.16 -3.49
CA VAL A 7 5.70 7.75 -3.45
C VAL A 7 6.51 8.24 -4.67
N ALA A 8 5.98 9.26 -5.36
CA ALA A 8 6.58 10.17 -6.35
C ALA A 8 6.70 9.71 -7.82
N GLY A 9 5.56 9.49 -8.45
CA GLY A 9 5.36 9.85 -9.86
C GLY A 9 4.23 10.87 -9.96
N LYS A 10 4.50 12.15 -9.66
CA LYS A 10 3.51 13.28 -9.53
C LYS A 10 2.67 13.43 -10.82
N CYS A 11 1.44 13.95 -10.92
CA CYS A 11 0.42 14.53 -10.04
C CYS A 11 -0.77 13.55 -9.89
N LEU A 12 -1.58 13.67 -8.84
CA LEU A 12 -2.95 13.15 -8.88
C LEU A 12 -3.90 14.32 -9.15
N PRO A 13 -4.19 14.65 -10.42
CA PRO A 13 -5.33 15.49 -10.73
C PRO A 13 -6.55 14.58 -10.71
N THR A 14 -7.18 14.41 -9.55
CA THR A 14 -8.64 14.25 -9.40
C THR A 14 -8.95 13.82 -7.97
N GLU A 15 -9.77 14.62 -7.31
CA GLU A 15 -10.62 14.14 -6.24
C GLU A 15 -11.36 12.87 -6.74
N GLY A 16 -11.22 11.75 -6.01
CA GLY A 16 -11.92 10.49 -6.33
C GLY A 16 -11.13 9.34 -6.99
N LEU A 17 -9.79 9.42 -7.05
CA LEU A 17 -8.94 8.32 -7.59
C LEU A 17 -8.36 7.36 -6.55
N ILE A 18 -8.17 7.80 -5.30
CA ILE A 18 -7.53 7.02 -4.24
C ILE A 18 -8.47 6.91 -3.04
N ASP A 19 -8.78 5.68 -2.65
CA ASP A 19 -9.67 5.40 -1.52
C ASP A 19 -8.88 5.04 -0.25
N PHE A 20 -9.33 5.51 0.91
CA PHE A 20 -8.82 5.02 2.19
C PHE A 20 -9.59 3.77 2.59
N ALA A 21 -8.92 2.61 2.61
CA ALA A 21 -9.54 1.33 2.94
C ALA A 21 -8.53 0.37 3.56
N ASP A 22 -8.98 -0.60 4.35
CA ASP A 22 -8.15 -1.73 4.77
C ASP A 22 -8.13 -2.80 3.66
N VAL A 23 -7.12 -2.76 2.78
CA VAL A 23 -6.98 -3.72 1.66
C VAL A 23 -6.76 -5.17 2.10
N TYR A 24 -6.49 -5.42 3.38
CA TYR A 24 -6.33 -6.77 3.92
C TYR A 24 -7.58 -7.28 4.64
N SER A 25 -8.62 -6.46 4.77
CA SER A 25 -9.87 -6.85 5.43
C SER A 25 -10.82 -7.67 4.56
N LYS A 26 -10.71 -7.57 3.23
CA LYS A 26 -11.60 -8.20 2.26
C LYS A 26 -10.83 -8.82 1.09
N GLU A 27 -11.47 -9.75 0.40
CA GLU A 27 -10.89 -10.38 -0.79
C GLU A 27 -10.74 -9.36 -1.94
N PRO A 28 -9.78 -9.55 -2.87
CA PRO A 28 -9.47 -8.56 -3.90
C PRO A 28 -10.69 -8.11 -4.74
N TRP A 29 -11.56 -9.05 -5.13
CA TRP A 29 -12.76 -8.76 -5.90
C TRP A 29 -13.83 -8.01 -5.09
N GLN A 30 -13.85 -8.20 -3.77
CA GLN A 30 -14.77 -7.48 -2.88
C GLN A 30 -14.33 -6.04 -2.64
N LEU A 31 -13.04 -5.73 -2.79
CA LEU A 31 -12.52 -4.37 -2.68
C LEU A 31 -12.90 -3.52 -3.89
N ILE A 32 -12.87 -4.09 -5.09
CA ILE A 32 -13.15 -3.36 -6.32
C ILE A 32 -14.62 -3.44 -6.77
N GLY A 33 -15.38 -4.41 -6.26
CA GLY A 33 -16.77 -4.65 -6.62
C GLY A 33 -16.97 -4.84 -8.13
N ASP A 34 -18.05 -4.29 -8.65
CA ASP A 34 -18.40 -4.34 -10.09
C ASP A 34 -17.78 -3.19 -10.90
N SER A 35 -16.73 -2.56 -10.37
CA SER A 35 -16.07 -1.45 -11.05
C SER A 35 -15.50 -1.88 -12.41
N SER A 36 -15.80 -1.09 -13.45
CA SER A 36 -15.21 -1.26 -14.79
C SER A 36 -13.74 -0.80 -14.89
N LYS A 37 -13.22 -0.07 -13.88
CA LYS A 37 -11.82 0.35 -13.83
C LYS A 37 -10.89 -0.86 -13.77
N LYS A 38 -9.82 -0.84 -14.57
CA LYS A 38 -8.77 -1.87 -14.56
C LYS A 38 -7.83 -1.79 -13.36
N THR A 39 -7.78 -0.64 -12.69
CA THR A 39 -6.80 -0.37 -11.64
C THR A 39 -7.42 0.51 -10.57
N HIS A 40 -7.18 0.12 -9.32
CA HIS A 40 -7.70 0.80 -8.13
C HIS A 40 -6.55 1.15 -7.20
N TYR A 41 -6.61 2.35 -6.63
CA TYR A 41 -5.59 2.85 -5.73
C TYR A 41 -6.16 2.99 -4.33
N PHE A 42 -5.43 2.47 -3.35
CA PHE A 42 -5.83 2.53 -1.96
C PHE A 42 -4.72 3.07 -1.07
N LEU A 43 -5.11 3.76 -0.01
CA LEU A 43 -4.26 4.04 1.14
C LEU A 43 -4.74 3.15 2.30
N THR A 44 -3.81 2.38 2.86
CA THR A 44 -4.11 1.45 3.95
C THR A 44 -3.10 1.61 5.07
N GLN A 45 -3.63 1.64 6.29
CA GLN A 45 -2.83 1.48 7.49
C GLN A 45 -2.44 -0.01 7.67
N LEU A 46 -1.15 -0.28 7.68
CA LEU A 46 -0.63 -1.63 7.86
C LEU A 46 -0.78 -2.08 9.32
N LYS A 47 -1.39 -3.25 9.50
CA LYS A 47 -1.53 -3.90 10.81
C LYS A 47 -0.39 -4.88 11.03
N LYS A 48 0.36 -4.71 12.10
CA LYS A 48 1.38 -5.69 12.51
C LYS A 48 0.73 -7.01 12.89
N LYS A 49 1.42 -8.13 12.66
CA LYS A 49 0.93 -9.46 13.10
C LYS A 49 0.81 -9.54 14.62
N LYS A 50 1.73 -8.88 15.33
CA LYS A 50 1.76 -8.67 16.79
C LYS A 50 2.39 -7.31 17.07
N PRO A 51 2.15 -6.66 18.22
CA PRO A 51 2.71 -5.33 18.51
C PRO A 51 4.23 -5.21 18.29
N ILE A 52 4.95 -6.30 18.59
CA ILE A 52 6.41 -6.42 18.55
C ILE A 52 6.96 -6.93 17.21
N ASP A 53 6.10 -7.43 16.31
CA ASP A 53 6.56 -8.03 15.03
C ASP A 53 6.97 -6.92 14.04
N ALA A 54 8.06 -7.17 13.31
CA ALA A 54 8.47 -6.33 12.19
C ALA A 54 7.59 -6.55 10.94
N ARG A 55 6.87 -7.69 10.89
CA ARG A 55 6.03 -8.08 9.75
C ARG A 55 4.59 -7.66 9.91
N PHE A 56 4.04 -7.15 8.81
CA PHE A 56 2.63 -6.82 8.66
C PHE A 56 1.79 -8.04 8.28
N ASN A 57 0.54 -8.06 8.72
CA ASN A 57 -0.42 -9.07 8.31
C ASN A 57 -0.83 -8.84 6.85
N ARG A 58 -0.70 -9.88 6.03
CA ARG A 58 -1.05 -9.89 4.60
C ARG A 58 -2.05 -11.00 4.26
N THR A 59 -2.74 -11.53 5.27
CA THR A 59 -3.82 -12.51 5.10
C THR A 59 -5.13 -11.75 4.91
N THR A 60 -5.94 -12.16 3.94
CA THR A 60 -7.30 -11.64 3.75
C THR A 60 -8.24 -12.81 3.51
N GLY A 61 -9.37 -12.87 4.22
CA GLY A 61 -10.36 -13.94 4.09
C GLY A 61 -9.77 -15.36 3.99
N ASN A 62 -10.04 -16.03 2.87
CA ASN A 62 -9.54 -17.36 2.54
C ASN A 62 -8.20 -17.35 1.80
N GLY A 63 -7.56 -16.21 1.61
CA GLY A 63 -6.32 -16.07 0.86
C GLY A 63 -5.19 -15.36 1.60
N THR A 64 -4.09 -15.16 0.88
CA THR A 64 -2.88 -14.50 1.38
C THR A 64 -2.16 -13.81 0.23
N TRP A 65 -1.68 -12.61 0.49
CA TRP A 65 -0.81 -11.86 -0.41
C TRP A 65 0.65 -12.28 -0.20
N THR A 66 1.27 -12.79 -1.26
CA THR A 66 2.64 -13.30 -1.24
C THR A 66 3.55 -12.41 -2.07
N GLN A 67 4.65 -11.96 -1.47
CA GLN A 67 5.66 -11.12 -2.11
C GLN A 67 6.35 -11.86 -3.26
N GLN A 68 6.38 -11.24 -4.44
CA GLN A 68 6.95 -11.80 -5.67
C GLN A 68 8.41 -11.36 -5.91
N ASN A 69 8.83 -10.25 -5.31
CA ASN A 69 10.16 -9.68 -5.48
C ASN A 69 10.65 -9.06 -4.17
N LYS A 70 11.97 -8.87 -3.99
CA LYS A 70 12.54 -8.29 -2.76
C LYS A 70 12.11 -6.83 -2.48
N GLY A 71 11.47 -6.18 -3.45
CA GLY A 71 11.20 -4.75 -3.45
C GLY A 71 12.28 -3.99 -4.24
N LYS A 72 11.90 -2.85 -4.81
CA LYS A 72 12.77 -1.94 -5.55
C LYS A 72 12.74 -0.57 -4.89
N GLU A 73 13.88 0.09 -4.86
CA GLU A 73 14.04 1.47 -4.39
C GLU A 73 13.26 2.43 -5.29
N ILE A 74 12.81 3.52 -4.68
CA ILE A 74 12.23 4.67 -5.35
C ILE A 74 13.04 5.88 -4.91
N PHE A 75 13.62 6.56 -5.88
CA PHE A 75 14.43 7.75 -5.65
C PHE A 75 13.59 9.02 -5.80
N ASP A 76 14.09 10.12 -5.24
CA ASP A 76 13.60 11.47 -5.54
C ASP A 76 13.88 11.86 -7.01
N GLU A 77 13.40 13.05 -7.40
CA GLU A 77 13.47 13.51 -8.80
C GLU A 77 14.91 13.65 -9.31
N ASP A 78 15.85 13.96 -8.42
CA ASP A 78 17.27 14.14 -8.74
C ASP A 78 18.09 12.85 -8.58
N GLU A 79 17.43 11.71 -8.31
CA GLU A 79 18.04 10.40 -8.02
C GLU A 79 19.08 10.38 -6.88
N SER A 80 19.05 11.39 -6.03
CA SER A 80 20.02 11.61 -4.96
C SER A 80 19.66 10.88 -3.67
N LEU A 81 18.37 10.57 -3.49
CA LEU A 81 17.82 10.12 -2.23
C LEU A 81 16.73 9.06 -2.41
N ILE A 82 16.84 7.96 -1.66
CA ILE A 82 15.80 6.93 -1.63
C ILE A 82 14.62 7.42 -0.79
N ILE A 83 13.52 7.78 -1.42
CA ILE A 83 12.32 8.28 -0.73
C ILE A 83 11.36 7.16 -0.30
N GLY A 84 11.51 5.97 -0.87
CA GLY A 84 10.66 4.83 -0.54
C GLY A 84 10.99 3.59 -1.35
N TYR A 85 10.06 2.65 -1.32
CA TYR A 85 10.21 1.35 -1.96
C TYR A 85 8.87 0.90 -2.55
N LYS A 86 8.94 0.08 -3.61
CA LYS A 86 7.79 -0.64 -4.18
C LYS A 86 8.06 -2.14 -4.24
N ARG A 87 7.04 -2.95 -3.95
CA ARG A 87 7.08 -4.40 -4.14
C ARG A 87 5.82 -4.93 -4.78
N SER A 88 5.94 -6.07 -5.44
CA SER A 88 4.81 -6.77 -6.05
C SER A 88 4.35 -7.92 -5.16
N LEU A 89 3.04 -8.04 -4.98
CA LEU A 89 2.37 -9.10 -4.25
C LEU A 89 1.39 -9.82 -5.17
N SER A 90 1.35 -11.15 -5.09
CA SER A 90 0.35 -11.96 -5.79
C SER A 90 -0.58 -12.62 -4.78
N TYR A 91 -1.87 -12.64 -5.10
CA TYR A 91 -2.87 -13.28 -4.27
C TYR A 91 -2.90 -14.79 -4.49
N LYS A 92 -2.94 -15.55 -3.39
CA LYS A 92 -3.16 -16.99 -3.37
C LYS A 92 -4.37 -17.32 -2.49
N ASN A 93 -5.35 -18.01 -3.04
CA ASN A 93 -6.50 -18.51 -2.30
C ASN A 93 -6.19 -19.91 -1.73
N LYS A 94 -6.65 -20.19 -0.52
CA LYS A 94 -6.43 -21.47 0.16
C LYS A 94 -7.42 -22.56 -0.29
N LYS A 95 -8.59 -22.18 -0.81
CA LYS A 95 -9.70 -23.09 -1.15
C LYS A 95 -9.86 -23.27 -2.65
N ASP A 96 -9.60 -22.24 -3.44
CA ASP A 96 -9.79 -22.25 -4.89
C ASP A 96 -8.49 -21.91 -5.63
N SER A 97 -7.84 -22.94 -6.16
CA SER A 97 -6.57 -22.77 -6.88
C SER A 97 -6.71 -21.99 -8.19
N PHE A 98 -7.90 -21.92 -8.79
CA PHE A 98 -8.12 -21.15 -10.02
C PHE A 98 -7.98 -19.65 -9.80
N LEU A 99 -8.15 -19.16 -8.57
CA LEU A 99 -7.98 -17.74 -8.21
C LEU A 99 -6.52 -17.34 -7.97
N ASN A 100 -5.60 -18.31 -7.90
CA ASN A 100 -4.19 -18.05 -7.66
C ASN A 100 -3.59 -17.27 -8.82
N GLY A 101 -2.85 -16.20 -8.50
CA GLY A 101 -2.15 -15.40 -9.51
C GLY A 101 -3.04 -14.44 -10.30
N ARG A 102 -4.37 -14.51 -10.17
CA ARG A 102 -5.31 -13.62 -10.89
C ARG A 102 -5.33 -12.19 -10.37
N TRP A 103 -4.77 -11.95 -9.18
CA TRP A 103 -4.74 -10.63 -8.58
C TRP A 103 -3.32 -10.25 -8.22
N LEU A 104 -2.95 -9.05 -8.68
CA LEU A 104 -1.66 -8.43 -8.45
C LEU A 104 -1.86 -7.16 -7.65
N MET A 105 -1.02 -6.95 -6.66
CA MET A 105 -1.00 -5.74 -5.86
C MET A 105 0.42 -5.19 -5.82
N MET A 106 0.56 -3.91 -6.17
CA MET A 106 1.79 -3.16 -5.97
C MET A 106 1.67 -2.38 -4.66
N GLU A 107 2.56 -2.66 -3.72
CA GLU A 107 2.66 -1.97 -2.43
C GLU A 107 3.80 -0.95 -2.47
N TYR A 108 3.50 0.28 -2.05
CA TYR A 108 4.42 1.41 -1.97
C TYR A 108 4.53 1.88 -0.51
N PHE A 109 5.75 2.06 -0.02
CA PHE A 109 6.00 2.50 1.37
C PHE A 109 7.21 3.43 1.46
N LEU A 110 7.20 4.33 2.43
CA LEU A 110 8.24 5.34 2.64
C LEU A 110 9.47 4.75 3.35
N ALA A 111 10.64 5.33 3.09
CA ALA A 111 11.86 5.01 3.82
C ALA A 111 11.80 5.56 5.26
N ASP A 112 12.45 4.87 6.20
CA ASP A 112 12.39 5.19 7.63
C ASP A 112 12.84 6.61 7.97
N PHE A 113 13.89 7.11 7.30
CA PHE A 113 14.38 8.47 7.55
C PHE A 113 13.38 9.53 7.06
N VAL A 114 12.69 9.30 5.93
CA VAL A 114 11.62 10.18 5.44
C VAL A 114 10.49 10.22 6.46
N LEU A 115 10.12 9.07 7.03
CA LEU A 115 9.11 9.01 8.08
C LEU A 115 9.52 9.79 9.34
N ARG A 116 10.80 9.77 9.73
CA ARG A 116 11.32 10.55 10.88
C ARG A 116 11.28 12.04 10.61
N GLU A 117 11.71 12.48 9.42
CA GLU A 117 11.66 13.89 8.99
C GLU A 117 10.23 14.43 8.94
N LEU A 118 9.26 13.61 8.52
CA LEU A 118 7.85 14.02 8.51
C LEU A 118 7.27 14.16 9.92
N LYS A 119 7.73 13.33 10.86
CA LYS A 119 7.32 13.40 12.27
C LYS A 119 7.91 14.62 12.98
N SER A 120 9.16 14.97 12.69
CA SER A 120 9.83 16.12 13.33
C SER A 120 9.25 17.47 12.90
N LYS A 121 8.60 17.52 11.74
CA LYS A 121 8.02 18.76 11.16
C LYS A 121 6.57 19.05 11.57
N GLU A 122 5.99 18.32 12.53
CA GLU A 122 4.59 18.48 12.98
C GLU A 122 3.61 18.75 11.82
N VAL A 123 3.67 17.96 10.75
CA VAL A 123 2.67 18.06 9.68
C VAL A 123 1.37 17.49 10.23
N ILE A 124 0.56 18.36 10.85
CA ILE A 124 -0.75 18.05 11.46
C ILE A 124 -1.70 17.61 10.34
N TRP A 125 -1.81 16.32 10.14
CA TRP A 125 -3.01 15.73 9.58
C TRP A 125 -3.82 15.21 10.76
N CYS A 126 -5.02 15.76 10.94
CA CYS A 126 -6.06 15.41 11.91
C CYS A 126 -5.56 14.81 13.25
N PRO A 127 -5.67 15.52 14.40
CA PRO A 127 -5.12 15.10 15.70
C PRO A 127 -5.42 13.66 16.17
N SER A 128 -6.39 12.97 15.56
CA SER A 128 -6.69 11.57 15.81
C SER A 128 -5.73 10.55 15.18
N HIS A 129 -4.83 10.94 14.24
CA HIS A 129 -4.07 9.98 13.39
C HIS A 129 -2.54 10.21 13.39
N SER A 130 -1.97 10.96 14.35
CA SER A 130 -0.54 11.35 14.37
C SER A 130 0.46 10.19 14.48
N ASN A 131 0.07 9.05 15.06
CA ASN A 131 0.88 7.82 15.12
C ASN A 131 0.81 6.96 13.84
N GLU A 132 0.00 7.33 12.84
CA GLU A 132 -0.43 6.42 11.78
C GLU A 132 0.38 6.50 10.49
N LEU A 133 1.14 7.59 10.31
CA LEU A 133 2.00 7.81 9.14
C LEU A 133 3.08 6.72 8.97
N ALA A 134 3.55 6.13 10.06
CA ALA A 134 4.60 5.09 10.03
C ALA A 134 4.14 3.75 9.44
N THR A 135 2.82 3.59 9.28
CA THR A 135 2.20 2.36 8.78
C THR A 135 1.38 2.58 7.53
N LEU A 136 1.31 3.81 7.02
CA LEU A 136 0.50 4.12 5.85
C LEU A 136 1.24 3.68 4.59
N SER A 137 0.63 2.77 3.83
CA SER A 137 1.14 2.29 2.54
C SER A 137 0.13 2.54 1.43
N GLY A 138 0.66 2.74 0.23
CA GLY A 138 -0.10 2.92 -0.99
C GLY A 138 -0.19 1.61 -1.73
N PHE A 139 -1.38 1.32 -2.27
CA PHE A 139 -1.65 0.08 -2.97
C PHE A 139 -2.24 0.36 -4.33
N CYS A 140 -1.74 -0.33 -5.35
CA CYS A 140 -2.35 -0.40 -6.68
C CYS A 140 -2.79 -1.85 -6.90
N LEU A 141 -4.09 -2.07 -7.01
CA LEU A 141 -4.72 -3.38 -7.18
C LEU A 141 -5.20 -3.57 -8.62
N GLN A 142 -4.85 -4.71 -9.21
CA GLN A 142 -5.17 -5.05 -10.59
C GLN A 142 -5.57 -6.52 -10.70
N LYS A 143 -6.47 -6.80 -11.64
CA LYS A 143 -6.77 -8.16 -12.10
C LYS A 143 -5.85 -8.48 -13.29
N SER A 144 -5.13 -9.60 -13.21
CA SER A 144 -4.23 -10.08 -14.27
C SER A 144 -5.00 -10.70 -15.43
#